data_AF-A0A9D2GWQ4-F1
#
_entry.id   AF-A0A9D2GWQ4-F1
#
_cell.length_a   1.000
_cell.length_b   1.000
_cell.length_c   1.000
_cell.angle_alpha   90.00
_cell.angle_beta   90.00
_cell.angle_gamma   90.00
#
_symmetry.space_group_name_H-M   'P 1'
#
loop_
_entity.id
_entity.type
_entity.pdbx_description
1 polymer ?
#
loop_
_entity_poly.entity_id
_entity_poly.type
_entity_poly.pdbx_seq_one_letter_code
_entity_poly.pdbx_strand_id
1 'polypeptide(L)'
;QINEEIMHNSNTEKITAAIQKLCRLRDEYVPNASITIQMTFMRANIDSIIPIVEKAIEWGVNRVKGHQLWITHKELENEALYNDSYYIEKWNKLVHKLQVYQDKIKLENFLPITSREYVDGDCPFLGNELWINYKGDISVCCAPDYERRKLGGFGNIYTNSLHSVLTSKQYKDLCVNYKQNDVCKKCLMRR
;
A
#
# COMPACT_ATOMS: atom_id res chain seq x y z
N GLN A 1 5.45 -5.14 22.03
CA GLN A 1 4.20 -4.97 21.25
C GLN A 1 4.65 -4.79 19.81
N ILE A 2 4.07 -5.55 18.87
CA ILE A 2 4.57 -5.66 17.49
C ILE A 2 4.78 -4.29 16.81
N ASN A 3 3.88 -3.33 17.06
CA ASN A 3 3.94 -2.01 16.43
C ASN A 3 5.18 -1.20 16.86
N GLU A 4 5.53 -1.18 18.15
CA GLU A 4 6.73 -0.51 18.67
C GLU A 4 8.03 -1.22 18.26
N GLU A 5 7.98 -2.52 18.01
CA GLU A 5 9.11 -3.30 17.50
C GLU A 5 9.37 -3.01 16.01
N ILE A 6 8.32 -2.67 15.24
CA ILE A 6 8.43 -2.34 13.81
C ILE A 6 8.67 -0.84 13.59
N MET A 7 7.93 0.03 14.28
CA MET A 7 7.92 1.47 14.07
C MET A 7 8.63 2.20 15.21
N HIS A 8 9.84 2.69 14.93
CA HIS A 8 10.61 3.46 15.90
C HIS A 8 9.84 4.69 16.41
N ASN A 9 9.88 4.93 17.72
CA ASN A 9 9.11 5.97 18.43
C ASN A 9 7.57 5.84 18.35
N SER A 10 7.05 4.69 17.93
CA SER A 10 5.62 4.41 17.98
C SER A 10 5.15 4.17 19.41
N ASN A 11 3.86 4.37 19.65
CA ASN A 11 3.19 4.00 20.88
C ASN A 11 1.75 3.61 20.54
N THR A 12 1.42 2.34 20.67
CA THR A 12 0.17 1.74 20.25
C THR A 12 -1.01 2.37 20.98
N GLU A 13 -0.92 2.58 22.29
CA GLU A 13 -2.00 3.20 23.08
C GLU A 13 -2.31 4.62 22.61
N LYS A 14 -1.28 5.42 22.33
CA LYS A 14 -1.47 6.77 21.79
C LYS A 14 -2.09 6.74 20.40
N ILE A 15 -1.66 5.81 19.54
CA ILE A 15 -2.19 5.66 18.19
C ILE A 15 -3.65 5.23 18.22
N THR A 16 -4.01 4.24 19.03
CA THR A 16 -5.40 3.77 19.13
C THR A 16 -6.32 4.85 19.70
N ALA A 17 -5.88 5.57 20.74
CA ALA A 17 -6.61 6.72 21.26
C ALA A 17 -6.81 7.82 20.19
N ALA A 18 -5.79 8.09 19.36
CA ALA A 18 -5.88 9.04 18.27
C ALA A 18 -6.88 8.59 17.18
N ILE A 19 -6.90 7.30 16.83
CA ILE A 19 -7.85 6.73 15.85
C ILE A 19 -9.29 6.90 16.35
N GLN A 20 -9.56 6.54 17.60
CA GLN A 20 -10.89 6.69 18.20
C GLN A 20 -11.33 8.16 18.23
N LYS A 21 -10.43 9.06 18.64
CA LYS A 21 -10.70 10.50 18.62
C LYS A 21 -11.00 10.99 17.20
N LEU A 22 -10.24 10.54 16.19
CA LEU A 22 -10.46 10.90 14.80
C LEU A 22 -11.83 10.41 14.29
N CYS A 23 -12.23 9.19 14.62
CA CYS A 23 -13.54 8.65 14.25
C CYS A 23 -14.68 9.47 14.89
N ARG A 24 -14.58 9.78 16.19
CA ARG A 24 -15.55 10.65 16.87
C ARG A 24 -15.64 12.03 16.22
N LEU A 25 -14.51 12.66 15.91
CA LEU A 25 -14.50 13.98 15.26
C LEU A 25 -15.07 13.91 13.84
N ARG A 26 -14.81 12.83 13.10
CA ARG A 26 -15.45 12.61 11.80
C ARG A 26 -16.96 12.53 11.96
N ASP A 27 -17.46 11.69 12.87
CA ASP A 27 -18.90 11.51 13.09
C ASP A 27 -19.59 12.84 13.47
N GLU A 28 -18.92 13.66 14.28
CA GLU A 28 -19.45 14.94 14.77
C GLU A 28 -19.43 16.06 13.71
N TYR A 29 -18.33 16.21 12.97
CA TYR A 29 -18.11 17.39 12.12
C TYR A 29 -18.17 17.11 10.62
N VAL A 30 -17.84 15.89 10.18
CA VAL A 30 -17.73 15.54 8.76
C VAL A 30 -18.20 14.09 8.54
N PRO A 31 -19.48 13.76 8.81
CA PRO A 31 -19.97 12.38 8.85
C PRO A 31 -19.78 11.61 7.53
N ASN A 32 -19.69 12.33 6.41
CA ASN A 32 -19.48 11.75 5.08
C ASN A 32 -18.01 11.45 4.75
N ALA A 33 -17.04 11.82 5.61
CA ALA A 33 -15.64 11.50 5.39
C ALA A 33 -15.32 10.05 5.78
N SER A 34 -14.54 9.37 4.96
CA SER A 34 -14.07 8.01 5.24
C SER A 34 -12.73 8.00 5.95
N ILE A 35 -12.60 7.18 6.99
CA ILE A 35 -11.33 6.90 7.65
C ILE A 35 -10.81 5.54 7.17
N THR A 36 -9.51 5.47 6.89
CA THR A 36 -8.83 4.24 6.47
C THR A 36 -7.67 3.94 7.41
N ILE A 37 -7.59 2.71 7.94
CA ILE A 37 -6.37 2.18 8.54
C ILE A 37 -5.54 1.57 7.41
N GLN A 38 -4.28 1.99 7.29
CA GLN A 38 -3.33 1.43 6.33
C GLN A 38 -2.24 0.64 7.06
N MET A 39 -1.90 -0.56 6.55
CA MET A 39 -0.83 -1.40 7.09
C MET A 39 0.03 -2.03 6.00
N THR A 40 1.27 -2.37 6.35
CA THR A 40 2.13 -3.23 5.53
C THR A 40 2.01 -4.67 6.02
N PHE A 41 1.79 -5.63 5.14
CA PHE A 41 1.70 -7.04 5.52
C PHE A 41 3.11 -7.61 5.73
N MET A 42 3.36 -8.12 6.93
CA MET A 42 4.67 -8.63 7.36
C MET A 42 4.48 -9.93 8.16
N ARG A 43 5.54 -10.75 8.25
CA ARG A 43 5.50 -11.96 9.08
C ARG A 43 5.23 -11.63 10.54
N ALA A 44 5.89 -10.60 11.07
CA ALA A 44 5.75 -10.18 12.45
C ALA A 44 4.32 -9.74 12.83
N ASN A 45 3.52 -9.24 11.88
CA ASN A 45 2.19 -8.69 12.17
C ASN A 45 1.01 -9.53 11.66
N ILE A 46 1.25 -10.67 10.99
CA ILE A 46 0.21 -11.45 10.34
C ILE A 46 -0.91 -11.87 11.32
N ASP A 47 -0.55 -12.27 12.54
CA ASP A 47 -1.51 -12.73 13.54
C ASP A 47 -2.33 -11.58 14.17
N SER A 48 -1.86 -10.34 14.00
CA SER A 48 -2.54 -9.13 14.50
C SER A 48 -3.58 -8.57 13.52
N ILE A 49 -3.61 -9.04 12.26
CA ILE A 49 -4.47 -8.45 11.23
C ILE A 49 -5.96 -8.60 11.56
N ILE A 50 -6.41 -9.79 11.96
CA ILE A 50 -7.82 -10.01 12.35
C ILE A 50 -8.19 -9.14 13.56
N PRO A 51 -7.42 -9.16 14.67
CA PRO A 51 -7.66 -8.24 15.79
C PRO A 51 -7.74 -6.75 15.39
N ILE A 52 -6.90 -6.30 14.46
CA ILE A 52 -6.95 -4.92 13.96
C ILE A 52 -8.23 -4.67 13.16
N VAL A 53 -8.67 -5.60 12.31
CA VAL A 53 -9.92 -5.47 11.55
C VAL A 53 -11.12 -5.41 12.49
N GLU A 54 -11.14 -6.24 13.54
CA GLU A 54 -12.18 -6.23 14.57
C GLU A 54 -12.23 -4.90 15.31
N LYS A 55 -11.07 -4.37 15.71
CA LYS A 55 -10.97 -3.05 16.33
C LYS A 55 -11.35 -1.91 15.39
N ALA A 56 -11.00 -2.00 14.11
CA ALA A 56 -11.40 -1.02 13.11
C ALA A 56 -12.93 -0.93 12.99
N ILE A 57 -13.62 -2.08 12.99
CA ILE A 57 -15.08 -2.15 13.01
C ILE A 57 -15.64 -1.53 14.29
N GLU A 58 -15.10 -1.92 15.46
CA GLU A 58 -15.50 -1.37 16.76
C GLU A 58 -15.41 0.16 16.82
N TRP A 59 -14.37 0.74 16.22
CA TRP A 59 -14.14 2.19 16.23
C TRP A 59 -14.85 2.94 15.11
N GLY A 60 -15.61 2.27 14.23
CA GLY A 60 -16.32 2.91 13.12
C GLY A 60 -15.40 3.35 11.96
N VAL A 61 -14.25 2.71 11.79
CA VAL A 61 -13.37 2.91 10.63
C VAL A 61 -14.03 2.31 9.38
N ASN A 62 -13.98 3.00 8.25
CA ASN A 62 -14.68 2.58 7.03
C ASN A 62 -13.92 1.53 6.22
N ARG A 63 -12.59 1.60 6.26
CA ARG A 63 -11.73 0.76 5.42
C ARG A 63 -10.46 0.35 6.15
N VAL A 64 -10.06 -0.90 5.94
CA VAL A 64 -8.70 -1.35 6.19
C VAL A 64 -8.05 -1.65 4.84
N LYS A 65 -6.91 -1.03 4.60
CA LYS A 65 -6.11 -1.20 3.39
C LYS A 65 -4.73 -1.71 3.79
N GLY A 66 -4.15 -2.56 2.96
CA GLY A 66 -2.72 -2.84 3.11
C GLY A 66 -2.00 -3.08 1.81
N HIS A 67 -0.73 -3.43 1.91
CA HIS A 67 0.05 -3.90 0.77
C HIS A 67 1.12 -4.88 1.26
N GLN A 68 1.55 -5.77 0.38
CA GLN A 68 2.71 -6.61 0.64
C GLN A 68 3.96 -5.74 0.86
N LEU A 69 4.86 -6.19 1.73
CA LEU A 69 6.11 -5.49 2.03
C LEU A 69 6.96 -5.30 0.77
N TRP A 70 7.41 -4.07 0.52
CA TRP A 70 8.47 -3.81 -0.47
C TRP A 70 9.83 -4.02 0.19
N ILE A 71 10.54 -5.09 -0.19
CA ILE A 71 11.90 -5.34 0.30
C ILE A 71 12.84 -4.29 -0.31
N THR A 72 13.18 -3.29 0.50
CA THR A 72 14.12 -2.20 0.16
C THR A 72 15.45 -2.32 0.90
N HIS A 73 15.49 -3.17 1.92
CA HIS A 73 16.63 -3.44 2.80
C HIS A 73 16.70 -4.94 3.05
N LYS A 74 17.91 -5.49 3.20
CA LYS A 74 18.13 -6.94 3.36
C LYS A 74 17.50 -7.46 4.65
N GLU A 75 17.49 -6.64 5.68
CA GLU A 75 16.90 -6.91 6.99
C GLU A 75 15.39 -7.18 6.91
N LEU A 76 14.72 -6.65 5.87
CA LEU A 76 13.28 -6.82 5.64
C LEU A 76 12.94 -8.07 4.82
N GLU A 77 13.92 -8.78 4.26
CA GLU A 77 13.68 -10.00 3.46
C GLU A 77 12.94 -11.06 4.27
N ASN A 78 13.34 -11.22 5.54
CA ASN A 78 12.73 -12.18 6.45
C ASN A 78 11.33 -11.75 6.91
N GLU A 79 10.86 -10.57 6.56
CA GLU A 79 9.50 -10.10 6.91
C GLU A 79 8.52 -10.19 5.74
N ALA A 80 9.01 -10.41 4.53
CA ALA A 80 8.13 -10.62 3.37
C ALA A 80 7.39 -11.96 3.49
N LEU A 81 6.10 -11.96 3.14
CA LEU A 81 5.27 -13.16 3.17
C LEU A 81 5.47 -14.02 1.91
N TYR A 82 5.66 -13.37 0.76
CA TYR A 82 5.62 -13.99 -0.57
C TYR A 82 6.88 -14.76 -0.97
N ASN A 83 7.94 -14.73 -0.17
CA ASN A 83 9.18 -15.47 -0.42
C ASN A 83 9.23 -16.84 0.30
N ASP A 84 8.19 -17.21 1.05
CA ASP A 84 8.16 -18.43 1.87
C ASP A 84 6.80 -19.13 1.77
N SER A 85 6.80 -20.42 1.40
CA SER A 85 5.59 -21.24 1.24
C SER A 85 4.72 -21.28 2.48
N TYR A 86 5.34 -21.37 3.66
CA TYR A 86 4.62 -21.46 4.92
C TYR A 86 3.82 -20.17 5.16
N TYR A 87 4.44 -19.01 4.91
CA TYR A 87 3.79 -17.71 5.09
C TYR A 87 2.79 -17.38 3.98
N ILE A 88 3.00 -17.85 2.75
CA ILE A 88 1.99 -17.80 1.69
C ILE A 88 0.74 -18.57 2.10
N GLU A 89 0.90 -19.80 2.61
CA GLU A 89 -0.23 -20.60 3.06
C GLU A 89 -0.95 -19.92 4.25
N LYS A 90 -0.19 -19.42 5.22
CA LYS A 90 -0.73 -18.68 6.37
C LYS A 90 -1.50 -17.43 5.93
N TRP A 91 -0.95 -16.66 4.99
CA TRP A 91 -1.60 -15.48 4.40
C TRP A 91 -2.90 -15.85 3.67
N ASN A 92 -2.88 -16.86 2.80
CA ASN A 92 -4.05 -17.27 2.04
C ASN A 92 -5.18 -17.78 2.95
N LYS A 93 -4.83 -18.52 4.01
CA LYS A 93 -5.78 -18.91 5.07
C LYS A 93 -6.36 -17.68 5.79
N LEU A 94 -5.54 -16.68 6.10
CA LEU A 94 -5.98 -15.45 6.73
C LEU A 94 -6.93 -14.64 5.83
N VAL A 95 -6.61 -14.49 4.54
CA VAL A 95 -7.47 -13.82 3.56
C VAL A 95 -8.83 -14.51 3.47
N HIS A 96 -8.87 -15.84 3.49
CA HIS A 96 -10.13 -16.58 3.52
C HIS A 96 -10.92 -16.31 4.81
N LYS A 97 -10.28 -16.33 5.98
CA LYS A 97 -10.92 -15.99 7.25
C LYS A 97 -11.49 -14.57 7.28
N LEU A 98 -10.86 -13.62 6.57
CA LEU A 98 -11.32 -12.24 6.51
C LEU A 98 -12.62 -12.04 5.73
N GLN A 99 -13.08 -13.04 4.96
CA GLN A 99 -14.32 -12.94 4.17
C GLN A 99 -15.55 -12.61 5.03
N VAL A 100 -15.60 -13.11 6.27
CA VAL A 100 -16.73 -12.88 7.20
C VAL A 100 -16.87 -11.41 7.66
N TYR A 101 -15.88 -10.56 7.39
CA TYR A 101 -15.88 -9.14 7.75
C TYR A 101 -16.17 -8.22 6.55
N GLN A 102 -16.27 -8.75 5.32
CA GLN A 102 -16.41 -7.92 4.11
C GLN A 102 -17.69 -7.08 4.08
N ASP A 103 -18.77 -7.57 4.68
CA ASP A 103 -20.04 -6.83 4.81
C ASP A 103 -20.00 -5.78 5.93
N LYS A 104 -19.00 -5.84 6.81
CA LYS A 104 -18.86 -4.98 7.99
C LYS A 104 -17.87 -3.84 7.78
N ILE A 105 -16.84 -4.06 6.95
CA ILE A 105 -15.80 -3.08 6.67
C ILE A 105 -15.18 -3.32 5.30
N LYS A 106 -14.81 -2.24 4.60
CA LYS A 106 -14.11 -2.38 3.32
C LYS A 106 -12.69 -2.89 3.55
N LEU A 107 -12.37 -4.05 2.99
CA LEU A 107 -11.03 -4.62 2.98
C LEU A 107 -10.40 -4.43 1.60
N GLU A 108 -9.29 -3.68 1.53
CA GLU A 108 -8.60 -3.36 0.27
C GLU A 108 -7.22 -4.01 0.23
N ASN A 109 -6.95 -4.75 -0.87
CA ASN A 109 -5.70 -5.47 -1.15
C ASN A 109 -5.44 -6.74 -0.32
N PHE A 110 -6.47 -7.29 0.32
CA PHE A 110 -6.41 -8.61 0.96
C PHE A 110 -6.69 -9.71 -0.07
N LEU A 111 -5.71 -9.98 -0.93
CA LEU A 111 -5.83 -10.98 -2.01
C LEU A 111 -4.90 -12.17 -1.76
N PRO A 112 -5.30 -13.40 -2.10
CA PRO A 112 -4.41 -14.55 -2.02
C PRO A 112 -3.17 -14.36 -2.90
N ILE A 113 -2.03 -14.85 -2.43
CA ILE A 113 -0.81 -14.95 -3.23
C ILE A 113 -0.88 -16.26 -4.01
N THR A 114 -0.99 -16.16 -5.34
CA THR A 114 -1.15 -17.32 -6.24
C THR A 114 0.16 -17.72 -6.92
N SER A 115 1.13 -16.81 -7.06
CA SER A 115 2.45 -17.10 -7.62
C SER A 115 3.53 -16.27 -6.90
N ARG A 116 4.75 -16.82 -6.81
CA ARG A 116 5.91 -16.11 -6.27
C ARG A 116 6.63 -15.24 -7.30
N GLU A 117 6.45 -15.56 -8.58
CA GLU A 117 7.36 -15.14 -9.65
C GLU A 117 6.72 -14.21 -10.68
N TYR A 118 5.40 -14.19 -10.78
CA TYR A 118 4.71 -13.44 -11.82
C TYR A 118 3.44 -12.78 -11.31
N VAL A 119 3.47 -11.46 -11.28
CA VAL A 119 2.25 -10.65 -11.18
C VAL A 119 1.80 -10.41 -12.62
N ASP A 120 0.94 -11.29 -13.11
CA ASP A 120 0.18 -10.99 -14.32
C ASP A 120 -0.79 -9.86 -13.99
N GLY A 121 -0.94 -8.92 -14.91
CA GLY A 121 -1.75 -7.74 -14.68
C GLY A 121 -1.14 -6.41 -15.10
N ASP A 122 -2.00 -5.41 -15.17
CA ASP A 122 -1.69 -4.07 -15.56
C ASP A 122 -1.31 -3.18 -14.36
N CYS A 123 -0.56 -2.12 -14.63
CA CYS A 123 -0.22 -1.16 -13.59
C CYS A 123 -1.47 -0.33 -13.27
N PRO A 124 -1.94 -0.27 -12.01
CA PRO A 124 -3.13 0.52 -11.69
C PRO A 124 -2.85 2.03 -11.73
N PHE A 125 -1.58 2.45 -11.73
CA PHE A 125 -1.18 3.85 -11.59
C PHE A 125 -0.81 4.53 -12.90
N LEU A 126 -0.08 3.85 -13.78
CA LEU A 126 0.33 4.42 -15.06
C LEU A 126 -0.92 4.68 -15.92
N GLY A 127 -1.05 5.89 -16.44
CA GLY A 127 -2.24 6.34 -17.15
C GLY A 127 -3.36 6.90 -16.27
N ASN A 128 -3.32 6.66 -14.96
CA ASN A 128 -4.40 7.02 -14.02
C ASN A 128 -3.98 8.00 -12.93
N GLU A 129 -2.73 7.96 -12.47
CA GLU A 129 -2.25 8.72 -11.31
C GLU A 129 -0.88 9.37 -11.54
N LEU A 130 -0.69 10.54 -10.91
CA LEU A 130 0.58 11.23 -10.77
C LEU A 130 0.74 11.67 -9.31
N TRP A 131 1.97 11.65 -8.82
CA TRP A 131 2.34 12.14 -7.50
C TRP A 131 3.24 13.35 -7.60
N ILE A 132 3.02 14.31 -6.70
CA ILE A 132 3.86 15.50 -6.55
C ILE A 132 4.38 15.49 -5.12
N ASN A 133 5.70 15.49 -4.94
CA ASN A 133 6.30 15.55 -3.61
C ASN A 133 6.34 17.00 -3.09
N TYR A 134 6.77 17.19 -1.84
CA TYR A 134 6.85 18.52 -1.21
C TYR A 134 7.84 19.49 -1.90
N LYS A 135 8.78 18.98 -2.71
CA LYS A 135 9.71 19.78 -3.52
C LYS A 135 9.14 20.13 -4.90
N GLY A 136 7.96 19.60 -5.24
CA GLY A 136 7.33 19.77 -6.53
C GLY A 136 7.69 18.70 -7.57
N ASP A 137 8.54 17.71 -7.24
CA ASP A 137 8.95 16.70 -8.22
C ASP A 137 7.76 15.82 -8.60
N ILE A 138 7.57 15.62 -9.90
CA ILE A 138 6.50 14.83 -10.46
C ILE A 138 6.96 13.37 -10.58
N SER A 139 6.13 12.45 -10.13
CA SER A 139 6.36 11.02 -10.05
C SER A 139 5.17 10.25 -10.61
N VAL A 140 5.44 9.10 -11.24
CA VAL A 140 4.43 8.29 -11.97
C VAL A 140 4.27 6.88 -11.38
N CYS A 141 4.98 6.57 -10.28
CA CYS A 141 4.94 5.25 -9.64
C CYS A 141 4.91 5.34 -8.11
N CYS A 142 4.21 4.41 -7.44
CA CYS A 142 4.13 4.35 -5.98
C CYS A 142 5.36 3.68 -5.37
N ALA A 143 6.27 3.15 -6.21
CA ALA A 143 7.45 2.45 -5.77
C ALA A 143 8.29 3.32 -4.80
N PRO A 144 9.03 2.70 -3.88
CA PRO A 144 9.97 3.40 -3.02
C PRO A 144 10.87 4.34 -3.82
N ASP A 145 11.24 5.47 -3.22
CA ASP A 145 11.85 6.59 -3.93
C ASP A 145 13.09 6.22 -4.75
N TYR A 146 13.98 5.37 -4.19
CA TYR A 146 15.15 4.86 -4.90
C TYR A 146 14.80 4.01 -6.13
N GLU A 147 13.79 3.14 -6.03
CA GLU A 147 13.32 2.32 -7.14
C GLU A 147 12.60 3.16 -8.20
N ARG A 148 11.73 4.06 -7.75
CA ARG A 148 10.96 4.93 -8.61
C ARG A 148 11.83 5.81 -9.51
N ARG A 149 12.94 6.33 -9.00
CA ARG A 149 13.88 7.13 -9.81
C ARG A 149 14.45 6.37 -11.01
N LYS A 150 14.51 5.03 -10.96
CA LYS A 150 14.97 4.19 -12.09
C LYS A 150 13.99 4.19 -13.27
N LEU A 151 12.75 4.67 -13.07
CA LEU A 151 11.78 4.92 -14.15
C LEU A 151 12.04 6.24 -14.89
N GLY A 152 13.00 7.04 -14.41
CA GLY A 152 13.34 8.37 -14.92
C GLY A 152 12.69 9.50 -14.12
N GLY A 153 13.11 10.73 -14.41
CA GLY A 153 12.52 11.96 -13.86
C GLY A 153 11.41 12.49 -14.76
N PHE A 154 10.29 12.93 -14.18
CA PHE A 154 9.13 13.42 -14.93
C PHE A 154 8.92 14.93 -14.80
N GLY A 155 9.95 15.65 -14.34
CA GLY A 155 9.94 17.10 -14.18
C GLY A 155 9.47 17.56 -12.80
N ASN A 156 9.21 18.85 -12.69
CA ASN A 156 8.81 19.52 -11.45
C ASN A 156 7.65 20.47 -11.73
N ILE A 157 6.65 20.52 -10.84
CA ILE A 157 5.41 21.31 -11.04
C ILE A 157 5.66 22.82 -11.16
N TYR A 158 6.78 23.32 -10.65
CA TYR A 158 7.17 24.73 -10.79
C TYR A 158 7.69 25.08 -12.17
N THR A 159 8.17 24.09 -12.94
CA THR A 159 8.79 24.29 -14.27
C THR A 159 8.05 23.57 -15.40
N ASN A 160 7.19 22.62 -15.08
CA ASN A 160 6.50 21.76 -16.04
C ASN A 160 5.00 21.75 -15.74
N SER A 161 4.16 21.87 -16.77
CA SER A 161 2.72 21.61 -16.62
C SER A 161 2.45 20.11 -16.58
N LEU A 162 1.42 19.68 -15.85
CA LEU A 162 1.00 18.27 -15.84
C LEU A 162 0.70 17.75 -17.25
N HIS A 163 0.10 18.59 -18.10
CA HIS A 163 -0.14 18.25 -19.51
C HIS A 163 1.16 17.95 -20.27
N SER A 164 2.21 18.76 -20.09
CA SER A 164 3.51 18.52 -20.73
C SER A 164 4.12 17.18 -20.33
N VAL A 165 3.98 16.80 -19.06
CA VAL A 165 4.44 15.50 -18.55
C VAL A 165 3.64 14.34 -19.16
N LEU A 166 2.30 14.42 -19.11
CA LEU A 166 1.39 13.38 -19.62
C LEU A 166 1.50 13.19 -21.15
N THR A 167 1.87 14.23 -21.88
CA THR A 167 2.08 14.17 -23.33
C THR A 167 3.51 13.81 -23.74
N SER A 168 4.45 13.82 -22.79
CA SER A 168 5.87 13.57 -23.04
C SER A 168 6.11 12.18 -23.62
N LYS A 169 7.14 12.08 -24.48
CA LYS A 169 7.57 10.81 -25.05
C LYS A 169 7.95 9.81 -23.96
N GLN A 170 8.72 10.24 -22.96
CA GLN A 170 9.14 9.40 -21.84
C GLN A 170 7.96 8.77 -21.09
N TYR A 171 6.93 9.56 -20.75
CA TYR A 171 5.77 9.04 -20.04
C TYR A 171 4.95 8.08 -20.90
N LYS A 172 4.70 8.42 -22.17
CA LYS A 172 3.98 7.55 -23.11
C LYS A 172 4.71 6.24 -23.36
N ASP A 173 6.03 6.30 -23.57
CA ASP A 173 6.87 5.13 -23.77
C ASP A 173 6.87 4.23 -22.52
N LEU A 174 6.88 4.81 -21.31
CA LEU A 174 6.74 4.04 -20.07
C LEU A 174 5.35 3.39 -19.96
N CYS A 175 4.27 4.10 -20.28
CA CYS A 175 2.92 3.53 -20.23
C CYS A 175 2.76 2.31 -21.15
N VAL A 176 3.46 2.30 -22.30
CA VAL A 176 3.44 1.16 -23.24
C VAL A 176 4.39 0.05 -22.82
N ASN A 177 5.58 0.41 -22.32
CA ASN A 177 6.70 -0.54 -22.13
C ASN A 177 7.08 -0.77 -20.66
N TYR A 178 6.20 -0.47 -19.69
CA TYR A 178 6.55 -0.65 -18.29
C TYR A 178 6.78 -2.12 -17.94
N LYS A 179 6.11 -3.08 -18.59
CA LYS A 179 6.29 -4.52 -18.31
C LYS A 179 7.74 -4.99 -18.58
N GLN A 180 8.50 -4.29 -19.41
CA GLN A 180 9.91 -4.55 -19.68
C GLN A 180 10.85 -3.93 -18.64
N ASN A 181 10.37 -2.98 -17.82
CA ASN A 181 11.17 -2.31 -16.79
C ASN A 181 11.31 -3.19 -15.53
N ASP A 182 12.53 -3.29 -14.99
CA ASP A 182 12.83 -4.15 -13.85
C ASP A 182 12.10 -3.74 -12.56
N VAL A 183 11.80 -2.45 -12.39
CA VAL A 183 10.96 -1.97 -11.27
C VAL A 183 9.55 -2.54 -11.35
N CYS A 184 9.01 -2.64 -12.56
CA CYS A 184 7.65 -3.08 -12.82
C CYS A 184 7.50 -4.61 -12.86
N LYS A 185 8.57 -5.34 -13.23
CA LYS A 185 8.60 -6.82 -13.18
C LYS A 185 8.42 -7.35 -11.75
N LYS A 186 8.95 -6.63 -10.75
CA LYS A 186 8.83 -6.97 -9.33
C LYS A 186 7.66 -6.32 -8.60
N CYS A 187 6.79 -5.60 -9.31
CA CYS A 187 5.74 -4.81 -8.68
C CYS A 187 4.54 -5.67 -8.28
N LEU A 188 4.32 -5.81 -6.97
CA LEU A 188 3.19 -6.55 -6.37
C LEU A 188 1.84 -5.81 -6.46
N MET A 189 1.82 -4.60 -7.04
CA MET A 189 0.60 -3.81 -7.20
C MET A 189 -0.10 -4.02 -8.54
N ARG A 190 0.54 -4.72 -9.50
CA ARG A 190 -0.05 -5.02 -10.81
C ARG A 190 -1.21 -6.01 -10.68
N ARG A 191 -2.25 -5.87 -11.52
CA ARG A 191 -3.50 -6.66 -11.45
C ARG A 191 -4.16 -6.86 -12.79
#